data_AF-A0A1B6MDW9-F1
#
_entry.id   AF-A0A1B6MDW9-F1
#
_cell.length_a   1.000
_cell.length_b   1.000
_cell.length_c   1.000
_cell.angle_alpha   90.00
_cell.angle_beta   90.00
_cell.angle_gamma   90.00
#
_symmetry.space_group_name_H-M   'P 1'
#
loop_
_entity.id
_entity.type
_entity.pdbx_description
1 polymer ?
#
loop_
_entity_poly.entity_id
_entity_poly.type
_entity_poly.pdbx_seq_one_letter_code
_entity_poly.pdbx_strand_id
1 'polypeptide(L)'
;RSECFGRARTSLYHSQYLTLDLELGDRSFLTDNTNLSNISWAIKARAELVNLNYKPWLQNGNYLCSLCNMQENETVFHFVAVCPILTHIRTFCFGKPKLTEHEYESFLNGRDWQILGKYLKLAWKCRWNLINEFNY
;
A
#
# COMPACT_ATOMS: atom_id res chain seq x y z
N ARG A 1 -5.88 23.87 1.12
CA ARG A 1 -4.61 23.19 0.75
C ARG A 1 -3.64 23.22 1.93
N SER A 2 -3.14 24.39 2.35
CA SER A 2 -2.21 24.57 3.50
C SER A 2 -2.63 23.85 4.79
N GLU A 3 -3.91 23.86 5.14
CA GLU A 3 -4.44 23.18 6.33
C GLU A 3 -4.29 21.65 6.27
N CYS A 4 -4.60 21.03 5.11
CA CYS A 4 -4.44 19.58 4.92
C CYS A 4 -2.96 19.17 4.97
N PHE A 5 -2.05 20.01 4.49
CA PHE A 5 -0.61 19.78 4.60
C PHE A 5 -0.15 19.76 6.06
N GLY A 6 -0.62 20.72 6.87
CA GLY A 6 -0.32 20.76 8.30
C GLY A 6 -0.76 19.48 9.01
N ARG A 7 -1.98 19.01 8.73
CA ARG A 7 -2.53 17.78 9.33
C ARG A 7 -1.81 16.51 8.89
N ALA A 8 -1.41 16.41 7.61
CA ALA A 8 -0.66 15.25 7.12
C ALA A 8 0.72 15.14 7.80
N ARG A 9 1.38 16.28 8.02
CA ARG A 9 2.73 16.32 8.63
C ARG A 9 2.75 16.18 10.15
N THR A 10 1.60 16.28 10.82
CA THR A 10 1.44 16.05 12.26
C THR A 10 0.72 14.74 12.59
N SER A 11 0.49 13.89 11.58
CA SER A 11 -0.21 12.62 11.76
C SER A 11 0.59 11.69 12.67
N LEU A 12 0.01 11.32 13.82
CA LEU A 12 0.58 10.37 14.77
C LEU A 12 0.42 8.91 14.34
N TYR A 13 -0.54 8.64 13.45
CA TYR A 13 -0.99 7.29 13.13
C TYR A 13 -0.66 6.84 11.71
N HIS A 14 -0.22 7.78 10.85
CA HIS A 14 0.01 7.52 9.44
C HIS A 14 1.43 7.96 9.04
N SER A 15 2.43 7.19 9.48
CA SER A 15 3.85 7.50 9.24
C SER A 15 4.20 7.64 7.76
N GLN A 16 3.48 6.93 6.88
CA GLN A 16 3.65 7.03 5.44
C GLN A 16 3.45 8.45 4.90
N TYR A 17 2.53 9.24 5.47
CA TYR A 17 2.30 10.61 4.98
C TYR A 17 3.50 11.54 5.19
N LEU A 18 4.40 11.20 6.11
CA LEU A 18 5.64 11.94 6.33
C LEU A 18 6.65 11.75 5.19
N THR A 19 6.52 10.68 4.41
CA THR A 19 7.46 10.28 3.35
C THR A 19 6.91 10.51 1.94
N LEU A 20 5.66 10.99 1.84
CA LEU A 20 5.04 11.33 0.56
C LEU A 20 5.54 12.66 0.01
N ASP A 21 5.95 12.63 -1.26
CA ASP A 21 6.24 13.82 -2.04
C ASP A 21 4.93 14.45 -2.52
N LEU A 22 4.55 15.58 -1.95
CA LEU A 22 3.27 16.25 -2.24
C LEU A 22 3.31 17.09 -3.53
N GLU A 23 4.48 17.24 -4.16
CA GLU A 23 4.71 17.97 -5.40
C GLU A 23 5.24 17.03 -6.48
N LEU A 24 4.36 16.17 -6.96
CA LEU A 24 4.71 15.12 -7.91
C LEU A 24 5.18 15.65 -9.29
N GLY A 25 4.77 16.87 -9.66
CA GLY A 25 5.09 17.47 -10.96
C GLY A 25 4.65 16.56 -12.11
N ASP A 26 5.57 16.24 -13.01
CA ASP A 26 5.33 15.35 -14.15
C ASP A 26 5.09 13.88 -13.77
N ARG A 27 5.36 13.49 -12.52
CA ARG A 27 4.99 12.16 -11.96
C ARG A 27 3.50 12.10 -11.58
N SER A 28 2.66 12.91 -12.20
CA SER A 28 1.23 13.03 -11.93
C SER A 28 0.44 11.82 -12.40
N PHE A 29 -0.71 11.58 -11.76
CA PHE A 29 -1.50 10.35 -11.87
C PHE A 29 -2.28 10.29 -13.19
N LEU A 30 -2.36 11.42 -13.87
CA LEU A 30 -3.17 11.64 -15.05
C LEU A 30 -2.21 11.83 -16.22
N THR A 31 -1.79 10.72 -16.81
CA THR A 31 -1.09 10.70 -18.10
C THR A 31 -1.87 9.82 -19.07
N ASP A 32 -1.90 10.18 -20.35
CA ASP A 32 -2.86 9.62 -21.34
C ASP A 32 -2.74 8.09 -21.58
N ASN A 33 -1.65 7.47 -21.12
CA ASN A 33 -1.35 6.05 -21.32
C ASN A 33 -1.60 5.16 -20.09
N THR A 34 -2.34 5.65 -19.09
CA THR A 34 -2.44 4.97 -17.80
C THR A 34 -3.77 4.25 -17.58
N ASN A 35 -3.69 2.99 -17.13
CA ASN A 35 -4.88 2.24 -16.73
C ASN A 35 -5.45 2.85 -15.44
N LEU A 36 -6.58 3.56 -15.55
CA LEU A 36 -7.26 4.24 -14.42
C LEU A 36 -7.53 3.31 -13.24
N SER A 37 -7.79 2.04 -13.51
CA SER A 37 -8.04 1.06 -12.46
C SER A 37 -6.77 0.77 -11.66
N ASN A 38 -5.59 0.72 -12.29
CA ASN A 38 -4.32 0.57 -11.57
C ASN A 38 -3.98 1.84 -10.78
N ILE A 39 -4.21 3.02 -11.37
CA ILE A 39 -4.01 4.30 -10.68
C ILE A 39 -4.86 4.39 -9.42
N SER A 40 -6.14 4.02 -9.49
CA SER A 40 -7.02 4.01 -8.32
C SER A 40 -6.43 3.19 -7.17
N TRP A 41 -5.86 2.03 -7.47
CA TRP A 41 -5.17 1.21 -6.45
C TRP A 41 -3.90 1.86 -5.93
N ALA A 42 -3.06 2.43 -6.79
CA ALA A 42 -1.86 3.14 -6.36
C ALA A 42 -2.20 4.33 -5.43
N ILE A 43 -3.24 5.10 -5.76
CA ILE A 43 -3.76 6.18 -4.91
C ILE A 43 -4.26 5.63 -3.57
N LYS A 44 -4.99 4.51 -3.58
CA LYS A 44 -5.43 3.87 -2.32
C LYS A 44 -4.26 3.47 -1.44
N ALA A 45 -3.20 2.87 -2.00
CA ALA A 45 -2.02 2.55 -1.20
C ALA A 45 -1.34 3.82 -0.66
N ARG A 46 -1.13 4.82 -1.53
CA ARG A 46 -0.50 6.10 -1.17
C ARG A 46 -1.25 6.83 -0.06
N ALA A 47 -2.57 6.77 -0.04
CA ALA A 47 -3.41 7.40 0.99
C ALA A 47 -3.76 6.46 2.16
N GLU A 48 -3.19 5.25 2.22
CA GLU A 48 -3.52 4.23 3.22
C GLU A 48 -5.02 3.84 3.27
N LEU A 49 -5.69 3.87 2.12
CA LEU A 49 -7.09 3.53 1.92
C LEU A 49 -7.31 2.08 1.42
N VAL A 50 -6.26 1.26 1.42
CA VAL A 50 -6.42 -0.18 1.18
C VAL A 50 -7.13 -0.78 2.38
N ASN A 51 -8.21 -1.54 2.18
CA ASN A 51 -8.97 -2.14 3.28
C ASN A 51 -8.18 -3.32 3.90
N LEU A 52 -7.24 -3.00 4.77
CA LEU A 52 -6.41 -3.89 5.57
C LEU A 52 -6.84 -3.83 7.04
N ASN A 53 -6.29 -4.71 7.87
CA ASN A 53 -6.64 -4.80 9.30
C ASN A 53 -6.07 -3.65 10.13
N TYR A 54 -4.92 -3.08 9.76
CA TYR A 54 -4.33 -1.97 10.50
C TYR A 54 -5.16 -0.70 10.33
N LYS A 55 -5.98 -0.39 11.35
CA LYS A 55 -6.85 0.79 11.43
C LYS A 55 -6.66 1.43 12.80
N PRO A 56 -5.58 2.21 13.00
CA PRO A 56 -5.18 2.73 14.32
C PRO A 56 -6.23 3.62 15.00
N TRP A 57 -7.21 4.13 14.23
CA TRP A 57 -8.35 4.89 14.74
C TRP A 57 -9.50 4.04 15.30
N LEU A 58 -9.50 2.71 15.08
CA LEU A 58 -10.50 1.79 15.63
C LEU A 58 -10.00 1.16 16.92
N GLN A 59 -10.57 1.54 18.07
CA GLN A 59 -10.22 0.93 19.35
C GLN A 59 -10.53 -0.58 19.35
N ASN A 60 -9.66 -1.38 19.99
CA ASN A 60 -9.79 -2.83 20.15
C ASN A 60 -9.84 -3.64 18.84
N GLY A 61 -9.37 -3.08 17.72
CA GLY A 61 -9.26 -3.82 16.45
C GLY A 61 -8.13 -4.86 16.48
N ASN A 62 -8.34 -6.00 15.80
CA ASN A 62 -7.22 -6.88 15.45
C ASN A 62 -6.46 -6.23 14.28
N TYR A 63 -5.24 -5.77 14.56
CA TYR A 63 -4.40 -5.10 13.57
C TYR A 63 -3.46 -6.04 12.83
N LEU A 64 -3.37 -7.30 13.25
CA LEU A 64 -2.43 -8.27 12.71
C LEU A 64 -2.77 -8.64 11.28
N CYS A 65 -1.73 -9.00 10.51
CA CYS A 65 -1.90 -9.52 9.16
C CYS A 65 -2.75 -10.78 9.14
N SER A 66 -3.82 -10.76 8.35
CA SER A 66 -4.69 -11.93 8.13
C SER A 66 -4.06 -13.03 7.28
N LEU A 67 -2.90 -12.77 6.67
CA LEU A 67 -2.27 -13.69 5.73
C LEU A 67 -1.10 -14.45 6.33
N CYS A 68 -0.28 -13.79 7.15
CA CYS A 68 0.95 -14.38 7.66
C CYS A 68 0.93 -14.51 9.18
N ASN A 69 1.62 -15.53 9.68
CA ASN A 69 1.72 -15.81 11.11
C ASN A 69 2.90 -15.09 11.79
N MET A 70 3.34 -13.95 11.23
CA MET A 70 4.48 -13.19 11.78
C MET A 70 4.09 -12.29 12.97
N GLN A 71 2.82 -12.20 13.33
CA GLN A 71 2.30 -11.28 14.35
C GLN A 71 2.62 -9.79 14.07
N GLU A 72 2.75 -9.46 12.79
CA GLU A 72 2.99 -8.09 12.32
C GLU A 72 1.68 -7.38 12.01
N ASN A 73 1.65 -6.06 12.21
CA ASN A 73 0.52 -5.21 11.81
C ASN A 73 0.33 -5.23 10.28
N GLU A 74 -0.91 -5.34 9.82
CA GLU A 74 -1.27 -5.33 8.40
C GLU A 74 -1.28 -3.92 7.80
N THR A 75 -0.17 -3.20 7.93
CA THR A 75 0.00 -1.89 7.29
C THR A 75 0.13 -2.03 5.77
N VAL A 76 -0.02 -0.93 5.04
CA VAL A 76 0.24 -0.93 3.58
C VAL A 76 1.69 -1.30 3.29
N PHE A 77 2.64 -0.83 4.10
CA PHE A 77 4.03 -1.25 4.01
C PHE A 77 4.17 -2.77 4.19
N HIS A 78 3.60 -3.35 5.24
CA HIS A 78 3.67 -4.81 5.43
C HIS A 78 3.10 -5.55 4.22
N PHE A 79 1.91 -5.15 3.78
CA PHE A 79 1.19 -5.76 2.67
C PHE A 79 1.95 -5.66 1.34
N VAL A 80 2.58 -4.52 1.05
CA VAL A 80 3.28 -4.29 -0.23
C VAL A 80 4.73 -4.77 -0.21
N ALA A 81 5.46 -4.50 0.87
CA ALA A 81 6.91 -4.58 0.89
C ALA A 81 7.47 -5.87 1.49
N VAL A 82 6.81 -6.47 2.50
CA VAL A 82 7.45 -7.54 3.30
C VAL A 82 6.63 -8.79 3.61
N CYS A 83 5.29 -8.76 3.50
CA CYS A 83 4.43 -9.91 3.79
C CYS A 83 4.89 -11.16 3.00
N PRO A 84 5.18 -12.30 3.66
CA PRO A 84 5.79 -13.47 3.02
C PRO A 84 4.84 -14.20 2.07
N ILE A 85 3.53 -14.19 2.36
CA ILE A 85 2.52 -14.84 1.49
C ILE A 85 2.46 -14.18 0.10
N LEU A 86 2.73 -12.88 0.04
CA LEU A 86 2.65 -12.09 -1.18
C LEU A 86 3.99 -12.05 -1.96
N THR A 87 5.01 -12.80 -1.51
CA THR A 87 6.35 -12.83 -2.12
C THR A 87 6.30 -13.12 -3.61
N HIS A 88 5.52 -14.11 -4.04
CA HIS A 88 5.42 -14.50 -5.45
C HIS A 88 4.85 -13.36 -6.33
N ILE A 89 3.82 -12.65 -5.85
CA ILE A 89 3.24 -11.49 -6.53
C ILE A 89 4.26 -10.34 -6.56
N ARG A 90 5.00 -10.14 -5.47
CA ARG A 90 6.03 -9.11 -5.36
C ARG A 90 7.17 -9.35 -6.33
N THR A 91 7.66 -10.59 -6.42
CA THR A 91 8.70 -10.98 -7.39
C THR A 91 8.19 -10.81 -8.82
N PHE A 92 6.94 -11.18 -9.09
CA PHE A 92 6.33 -11.00 -10.42
C PHE A 92 6.19 -9.52 -10.83
N CYS A 93 5.81 -8.64 -9.90
CA CYS A 93 5.58 -7.23 -10.21
C CYS A 93 6.85 -6.37 -10.11
N PHE A 94 7.61 -6.50 -9.03
CA PHE A 94 8.76 -5.63 -8.74
C PHE A 94 10.11 -6.31 -9.00
N GLY A 95 10.12 -7.59 -9.40
CA GLY A 95 11.36 -8.34 -9.59
C GLY A 95 12.08 -8.71 -8.29
N LYS A 96 11.48 -8.46 -7.11
CA LYS A 96 12.10 -8.67 -5.80
C LYS A 96 11.15 -9.33 -4.80
N PRO A 97 11.67 -10.19 -3.90
CA PRO A 97 10.86 -10.86 -2.89
C PRO A 97 10.54 -9.96 -1.71
N LYS A 98 11.29 -8.86 -1.48
CA LYS A 98 11.03 -7.83 -0.47
C LYS A 98 11.45 -6.47 -1.03
N LEU A 99 10.80 -5.41 -0.56
CA LEU A 99 11.20 -4.03 -0.84
C LEU A 99 11.77 -3.41 0.44
N THR A 100 12.80 -2.57 0.29
CA THR A 100 13.21 -1.65 1.36
C THR A 100 12.18 -0.53 1.53
N GLU A 101 12.24 0.20 2.63
CA GLU A 101 11.41 1.40 2.83
C GLU A 101 11.60 2.40 1.70
N HIS A 102 12.84 2.70 1.33
CA HIS A 102 13.14 3.62 0.23
C HIS A 102 12.56 3.16 -1.11
N GLU A 103 12.64 1.85 -1.41
CA GLU A 103 12.04 1.31 -2.63
C GLU A 103 10.52 1.42 -2.61
N TYR A 104 9.89 1.07 -1.49
CA TYR A 104 8.46 1.21 -1.27
C TYR A 104 8.00 2.66 -1.47
N GLU A 105 8.66 3.60 -0.82
CA GLU A 105 8.41 5.04 -0.93
C GLU A 105 8.58 5.55 -2.37
N SER A 106 9.60 5.07 -3.08
CA SER A 106 9.80 5.45 -4.49
C SER A 106 8.59 5.08 -5.36
N PHE A 107 7.98 3.92 -5.13
CA PHE A 107 6.74 3.53 -5.83
C PHE A 107 5.56 4.40 -5.41
N LEU A 108 5.40 4.69 -4.12
CA LEU A 108 4.37 5.62 -3.67
C LEU A 108 4.53 7.00 -4.33
N ASN A 109 5.77 7.46 -4.51
CA ASN A 109 6.15 8.77 -5.06
C ASN A 109 6.34 8.81 -6.58
N GLY A 110 5.71 7.88 -7.31
CA GLY A 110 5.53 8.03 -8.75
C GLY A 110 6.61 7.35 -9.60
N ARG A 111 7.42 6.45 -9.04
CA ARG A 111 8.38 5.66 -9.83
C ARG A 111 7.70 4.86 -10.93
N ASP A 112 6.66 4.10 -10.56
CA ASP A 112 5.81 3.36 -11.49
C ASP A 112 4.48 3.01 -10.80
N TRP A 113 3.43 3.75 -11.11
CA TRP A 113 2.11 3.51 -10.53
C TRP A 113 1.32 2.43 -11.25
N GLN A 114 1.67 2.11 -12.49
CA GLN A 114 1.02 1.02 -13.20
C GLN A 114 1.38 -0.31 -12.54
N ILE A 115 2.66 -0.51 -12.24
CA ILE A 115 3.11 -1.74 -11.58
C ILE A 115 2.65 -1.83 -10.13
N LEU A 116 2.66 -0.71 -9.38
CA LEU A 116 2.12 -0.67 -8.01
C LEU A 116 0.63 -1.01 -7.99
N GLY A 117 -0.16 -0.40 -8.89
CA GLY A 117 -1.58 -0.67 -9.01
C GLY A 117 -1.89 -2.12 -9.42
N LYS A 118 -1.10 -2.67 -10.36
CA LYS A 118 -1.19 -4.08 -10.76
C LYS A 118 -0.89 -5.02 -9.59
N TYR A 119 0.18 -4.76 -8.83
CA TYR A 119 0.52 -5.54 -7.63
C TYR A 119 -0.66 -5.53 -6.64
N LEU A 120 -1.17 -4.35 -6.30
CA LEU A 120 -2.23 -4.20 -5.30
C LEU A 120 -3.50 -4.94 -5.67
N LYS A 121 -3.89 -4.92 -6.95
CA LYS A 121 -5.03 -5.72 -7.44
C LYS A 121 -4.84 -7.21 -7.21
N LEU A 122 -3.68 -7.74 -7.62
CA LEU A 122 -3.38 -9.15 -7.50
C LEU A 122 -3.28 -9.57 -6.04
N ALA A 123 -2.54 -8.79 -5.23
CA ALA A 123 -2.37 -9.03 -3.81
C ALA A 123 -3.69 -8.96 -3.04
N TRP A 124 -4.54 -7.98 -3.33
CA TRP A 124 -5.84 -7.85 -2.67
C TRP A 124 -6.79 -9.00 -3.04
N LYS A 125 -6.80 -9.42 -4.31
CA LYS A 125 -7.56 -10.60 -4.74
C LYS A 125 -7.06 -11.88 -4.06
N CYS A 126 -5.74 -12.05 -3.97
CA CYS A 126 -5.13 -13.16 -3.24
C CYS A 126 -5.55 -13.14 -1.76
N ARG A 127 -5.46 -11.97 -1.11
CA ARG A 127 -5.90 -11.78 0.28
C ARG A 127 -7.36 -12.18 0.47
N TRP A 128 -8.24 -11.67 -0.38
CA TRP A 128 -9.67 -11.96 -0.33
C TRP A 128 -9.96 -13.47 -0.44
N ASN A 129 -9.32 -14.14 -1.40
CA ASN A 129 -9.49 -15.57 -1.59
C ASN A 129 -9.00 -16.37 -0.37
N LEU A 130 -7.81 -16.07 0.16
CA LEU A 130 -7.24 -16.79 1.30
C LEU A 130 -8.05 -16.57 2.58
N ILE A 131 -8.54 -15.34 2.81
CA ILE A 131 -9.39 -15.06 3.97
C ILE A 131 -10.71 -15.81 3.86
N ASN A 132 -11.35 -15.81 2.69
CA ASN A 132 -12.56 -16.58 2.50
C ASN A 132 -12.30 -18.09 2.56
N GLU A 133 -11.14 -18.60 2.15
CA GLU A 133 -10.92 -20.05 2.18
C GLU A 133 -10.59 -20.56 3.60
N PHE A 134 -9.89 -19.78 4.41
CA PHE A 134 -9.27 -20.26 5.65
C PHE A 134 -9.70 -19.54 6.94
N ASN A 135 -10.38 -18.39 6.88
CA ASN A 135 -10.74 -17.60 8.06
C ASN A 135 -12.26 -17.56 8.33
N TYR A 136 -12.99 -18.64 8.01
CA TYR A 136 -14.39 -18.85 8.42
C TYR A 136 -14.50 -19.46 9.82
#